data_AF-A0A4R4PHJ0-F1
#
_entry.id   AF-A0A4R4PHJ0-F1
#
_cell.length_a   1.000
_cell.length_b   1.000
_cell.length_c   1.000
_cell.angle_alpha   90.00
_cell.angle_beta   90.00
_cell.angle_gamma   90.00
#
_symmetry.space_group_name_H-M   'P 1'
#
loop_
_entity.id
_entity.type
_entity.pdbx_description
1 polymer ?
#
loop_
_entity_poly.entity_id
_entity_poly.type
_entity_poly.pdbx_seq_one_letter_code
_entity_poly.pdbx_strand_id
1 'polypeptide(L)' 'MSTPKEDLQALVDSMSDSVAADVLPRIRLIKLEAEARAERTTPSAWPPAWVGSVDGTSPDFSERIDEMLAEGLGRSPK' A
#
# COMPACT_ATOMS: atom_id res chain seq x y z
N MET A 1 20.06 -0.90 -30.52
CA MET A 1 18.68 -1.05 -30.05
C MET A 1 18.76 -0.88 -28.54
N SER A 2 18.25 0.23 -28.00
CA SER A 2 18.24 0.50 -26.56
C SER A 2 17.15 -0.36 -25.92
N THR A 3 17.42 -0.95 -24.75
CA THR A 3 16.41 -1.72 -24.03
C THR A 3 15.42 -0.79 -23.32
N PRO A 4 14.17 -1.23 -23.05
CA PRO A 4 13.20 -0.41 -22.32
C PRO A 4 13.70 0.07 -20.95
N LYS A 5 14.64 -0.67 -20.34
CA LYS A 5 15.29 -0.28 -19.09
C LYS A 5 16.31 0.85 -19.30
N GLU A 6 17.10 0.78 -20.37
CA GLU A 6 18.09 1.81 -20.71
C GLU A 6 17.41 3.15 -21.02
N ASP A 7 16.28 3.14 -21.73
CA ASP A 7 15.52 4.36 -22.06
C ASP A 7 14.90 5.01 -20.81
N LEU A 8 14.38 4.19 -19.88
CA LEU A 8 13.87 4.68 -18.60
C LEU A 8 14.98 5.24 -17.72
N GLN A 9 16.15 4.61 -17.73
CA GLN A 9 17.29 5.07 -16.96
C GLN A 9 17.81 6.41 -17.51
N ALA A 10 17.94 6.55 -18.82
CA ALA A 10 18.29 7.82 -19.46
C ALA A 10 17.28 8.94 -19.15
N LEU A 11 15.97 8.61 -19.07
CA LEU A 11 14.95 9.57 -18.68
C LEU A 11 15.13 10.04 -17.24
N VAL A 12 15.37 9.13 -16.29
CA VAL A 12 15.62 9.48 -14.88
C VAL A 12 16.89 10.31 -14.74
N ASP A 13 17.96 9.94 -15.45
CA ASP A 13 19.24 10.66 -15.43
C ASP A 13 19.14 12.07 -16.06
N SER A 14 18.14 12.30 -16.92
CA SER A 14 17.86 13.62 -17.50
C SER A 14 16.98 14.52 -16.61
N MET A 15 16.37 13.97 -15.57
CA MET A 15 15.55 14.72 -14.62
C MET A 15 16.43 15.34 -13.53
N SER A 16 16.00 16.48 -12.99
CA SER A 16 16.66 17.04 -11.80
C SER A 16 16.32 16.19 -10.57
N ASP A 17 17.27 16.09 -9.63
CA ASP A 17 17.14 15.27 -8.42
C ASP A 17 15.88 15.59 -7.60
N SER A 18 15.46 16.87 -7.57
CA SER A 18 14.23 17.29 -6.88
C SER A 18 12.98 16.69 -7.53
N VAL A 19 12.90 16.72 -8.86
CA VAL A 19 11.75 16.17 -9.59
C VAL A 19 11.76 14.65 -9.54
N ALA A 20 12.94 14.03 -9.57
CA ALA A 20 13.07 12.58 -9.38
C ALA A 20 12.58 12.16 -7.97
N ALA A 21 12.96 12.91 -6.94
CA ALA A 21 12.53 12.65 -5.56
C ALA A 21 11.00 12.72 -5.39
N ASP A 22 10.31 13.62 -6.11
CA ASP A 22 8.85 13.75 -6.05
C ASP A 22 8.12 12.64 -6.84
N VAL A 23 8.71 12.17 -7.94
CA VAL A 23 8.06 11.23 -8.87
C VAL A 23 8.28 9.76 -8.48
N LEU A 24 9.45 9.41 -7.95
CA LEU A 24 9.79 8.03 -7.56
C LEU A 24 8.80 7.41 -6.54
N PRO A 25 8.33 8.12 -5.50
CA PRO A 25 7.32 7.61 -4.57
C PRO A 25 6.02 7.22 -5.28
N ARG A 26 5.61 8.04 -6.27
CA ARG A 26 4.38 7.81 -7.03
C ARG A 26 4.50 6.60 -7.96
N ILE A 27 5.64 6.45 -8.62
CA ILE A 27 5.95 5.26 -9.43
C ILE A 27 5.98 3.99 -8.57
N ARG A 28 6.58 4.07 -7.38
CA ARG A 28 6.61 2.95 -6.42
C ARG A 28 5.22 2.54 -5.99
N LEU A 29 4.34 3.49 -5.72
CA LEU A 29 2.95 3.23 -5.35
C LEU A 29 2.18 2.53 -6.47
N ILE A 30 2.32 3.01 -7.71
CA ILE A 30 1.69 2.37 -8.89
C ILE A 30 2.18 0.93 -9.07
N LYS A 31 3.49 0.66 -8.86
CA LYS A 31 4.02 -0.69 -8.92
C LYS A 31 3.44 -1.60 -7.85
N LEU A 32 3.38 -1.13 -6.60
CA LEU A 32 2.78 -1.89 -5.50
C LEU A 32 1.31 -2.21 -5.75
N GLU A 33 0.54 -1.26 -6.30
CA GLU A 33 -0.85 -1.50 -6.68
C GLU A 33 -0.98 -2.52 -7.81
N ALA A 34 -0.09 -2.46 -8.80
CA ALA A 34 -0.06 -3.42 -9.90
C ALA A 34 0.31 -4.84 -9.42
N GLU A 35 1.29 -4.96 -8.53
CA GLU A 35 1.66 -6.23 -7.88
C GLU A 35 0.53 -6.77 -7.03
N ALA A 36 -0.09 -5.94 -6.17
CA ALA A 36 -1.25 -6.32 -5.37
C ALA A 36 -2.43 -6.77 -6.25
N ARG A 37 -2.61 -6.16 -7.43
CA ARG A 37 -3.65 -6.57 -8.38
C ARG A 37 -3.31 -7.89 -9.08
N ALA A 38 -2.04 -8.12 -9.40
CA ALA A 38 -1.57 -9.38 -9.94
C ALA A 38 -1.72 -10.51 -8.90
N GLU A 39 -1.42 -10.25 -7.63
CA GLU A 39 -1.62 -11.20 -6.53
C GLU A 39 -3.10 -11.53 -6.28
N ARG A 40 -4.04 -10.63 -6.59
CA ARG A 40 -5.49 -10.93 -6.53
C ARG A 40 -5.97 -11.90 -7.62
N THR A 41 -5.15 -12.23 -8.61
CA THR A 41 -5.51 -13.24 -9.64
C THR A 41 -5.18 -14.66 -9.20
N THR A 42 -4.37 -14.84 -8.15
CA THR A 42 -4.40 -16.09 -7.38
C THR A 42 -5.51 -15.96 -6.34
N PRO A 43 -6.30 -17.02 -6.08
CA PRO A 43 -7.36 -16.99 -5.08
C PRO A 43 -6.73 -17.02 -3.67
N SER A 44 -6.02 -15.97 -3.30
CA SER A 44 -5.66 -15.71 -1.92
C SER A 44 -6.90 -15.14 -1.25
N ALA A 45 -7.63 -16.01 -0.54
CA ALA A 45 -8.76 -15.62 0.26
C ALA A 45 -8.24 -14.68 1.35
N TRP A 46 -8.48 -13.39 1.17
CA TRP A 46 -8.42 -12.42 2.26
C TRP A 46 -9.81 -12.42 2.92
N PRO A 47 -9.91 -12.53 4.25
CA PRO A 47 -8.78 -12.60 5.17
C PRO A 47 -8.10 -14.00 5.12
N PRO A 48 -6.77 -14.06 5.31
CA PRO A 48 -6.05 -15.33 5.39
C PRO A 48 -6.71 -16.29 6.37
N ALA A 49 -6.64 -17.59 6.12
CA ALA A 49 -7.30 -18.60 6.95
C ALA A 49 -6.89 -18.57 8.45
N TRP A 50 -5.78 -17.92 8.79
CA TRP A 50 -5.33 -17.73 10.18
C TRP A 50 -5.96 -16.51 10.88
N VAL A 51 -6.60 -15.59 10.15
CA VAL A 51 -7.30 -14.45 10.73
C VAL A 51 -8.58 -14.94 11.41
N GLY A 52 -8.58 -14.88 12.75
CA GLY A 52 -9.66 -15.42 13.58
C GLY A 52 -9.44 -16.85 14.07
N SER A 53 -8.36 -17.52 13.68
CA SER A 53 -8.06 -18.90 14.11
C SER A 53 -7.40 -19.00 15.49
N VAL A 54 -7.55 -17.98 16.34
CA VAL A 54 -6.97 -17.95 17.68
C VAL A 54 -7.96 -18.59 18.66
N ASP A 55 -7.69 -19.83 19.08
CA ASP A 55 -8.39 -20.53 20.17
C ASP A 55 -8.00 -19.95 21.54
N GLY A 56 -8.26 -18.66 21.73
CA GLY A 56 -8.04 -17.97 22.99
C GLY A 56 -8.99 -16.80 23.05
N THR A 57 -9.70 -16.66 24.17
CA THR A 57 -10.59 -15.53 24.52
C THR A 57 -10.23 -14.30 23.72
N SER A 58 -11.07 -13.95 22.75
CA SER A 58 -10.93 -12.72 22.00
C SER A 58 -10.86 -11.59 23.01
N PRO A 59 -9.74 -10.85 23.13
CA PRO A 59 -9.82 -9.52 23.72
C PRO A 59 -10.80 -8.77 22.82
N ASP A 60 -11.75 -8.04 23.41
CA ASP A 60 -12.67 -7.18 22.65
C ASP A 60 -11.86 -6.04 22.01
N PHE A 61 -11.17 -6.36 20.92
CA PHE A 61 -10.44 -5.41 20.11
C PHE A 61 -11.39 -4.54 19.29
N SER A 62 -12.67 -4.90 19.19
CA SER A 62 -13.73 -4.10 18.56
C SER A 62 -13.80 -2.71 19.17
N GLU A 63 -13.90 -2.60 20.50
CA GLU A 63 -13.99 -1.31 21.19
C GLU A 63 -12.74 -0.46 20.98
N ARG A 64 -11.55 -1.10 20.98
CA ARG A 64 -10.29 -0.40 20.80
C ARG A 64 -10.05 0.04 19.35
N ILE A 65 -10.54 -0.72 18.38
CA ILE A 65 -10.52 -0.33 16.97
C ILE A 65 -11.48 0.85 16.75
N ASP A 66 -12.68 0.81 17.34
CA ASP A 66 -13.64 1.91 17.28
C ASP A 66 -13.09 3.19 17.91
N GLU A 67 -12.39 3.09 19.04
CA GLU A 67 -11.70 4.21 19.69
C GLU A 67 -10.61 4.80 18.76
N MET A 68 -9.73 3.97 18.20
CA MET A 68 -8.68 4.43 17.27
C MET A 68 -9.25 5.06 16.00
N LEU A 69 -10.34 4.51 15.45
CA LEU A 69 -11.01 5.08 14.28
C LEU A 69 -11.70 6.40 14.61
N ALA A 70 -12.30 6.52 15.79
CA ALA A 70 -12.89 7.77 16.26
C ALA A 70 -11.84 8.87 16.47
N GLU A 71 -10.64 8.51 16.93
CA GLU A 71 -9.50 9.44 17.07
C GLU A 71 -8.89 9.83 15.71
N GLY A 72 -8.74 8.88 14.78
CA GLY A 72 -8.09 9.10 13.48
C GLY A 72 -8.94 9.83 12.44
N LEU A 73 -10.28 9.75 12.52
CA LEU A 73 -11.18 10.35 11.53
C LEU A 73 -11.69 11.74 11.89
N GLY A 74 -11.10 12.39 12.91
CA GLY A 74 -11.24 13.83 13.16
C GLY A 74 -12.68 14.33 13.08
N ARG A 75 -13.44 14.22 14.17
CA ARG A 75 -14.67 14.99 14.34
C ARG A 75 -14.35 16.45 14.04
N SER A 76 -14.82 16.95 12.90
CA SER A 76 -14.89 18.38 12.64
C SER A 76 -16.02 18.91 13.52
N PRO A 77 -15.73 19.77 14.51
CA PRO A 77 -16.79 20.35 15.32
C PRO A 77 -17.59 21.32 14.45
N LYS A 78 -18.92 21.25 14.55
CA LYS A 78 -19.82 22.31 14.12
C LYS A 78 -20.56 22.84 15.33
#